data_AF-A0A371PAJ0-F1
#
_entry.id   AF-A0A371PAJ0-F1
#
_cell.length_a   1.000
_cell.length_b   1.000
_cell.length_c   1.000
_cell.angle_alpha   90.00
_cell.angle_beta   90.00
_cell.angle_gamma   90.00
#
_symmetry.space_group_name_H-M   'P 1'
#
loop_
_entity.id
_entity.type
_entity.pdbx_description
1 polymer ?
#
loop_
_entity_poly.entity_id
_entity_poly.type
_entity_poly.pdbx_seq_one_letter_code
_entity_poly.pdbx_strand_id
1 'polypeptide(L)' 'MFTLSDPRAQADLLREFALHDGVVATPDEVEGAPAIRIEARDAVSSLWDVRATVGMFDDLAREWSAQ' A
#
# COMPACT_ATOMS: atom_id res chain seq x y z
N MET A 1 -3.25 -5.23 3.47
CA MET A 1 -3.76 -3.83 3.43
C MET A 1 -2.82 -2.98 4.26
N PHE A 2 -2.68 -1.69 3.98
CA PHE A 2 -1.84 -0.78 4.78
C PHE A 2 -2.65 0.44 5.20
N THR A 3 -2.68 0.76 6.49
CA THR A 3 -3.11 2.08 6.97
C THR A 3 -1.94 3.04 6.93
N LEU A 4 -2.21 4.28 6.57
CA LEU A 4 -1.23 5.32 6.31
C LEU A 4 -1.40 6.49 7.29
N SER A 5 -0.33 7.25 7.51
CA SER A 5 -0.27 8.38 8.43
C SER A 5 -0.80 9.68 7.82
N ASP A 6 -0.79 9.82 6.49
CA ASP A 6 -1.19 11.04 5.77
C ASP A 6 -1.90 10.69 4.44
N PRO A 7 -3.02 11.36 4.08
CA PRO A 7 -3.67 11.22 2.77
C PRO A 7 -2.75 11.47 1.57
N ARG A 8 -1.66 12.25 1.73
CA ARG A 8 -0.66 12.47 0.69
C ARG A 8 0.09 11.18 0.36
N ALA A 9 0.48 10.41 1.37
CA ALA A 9 1.12 9.11 1.16
C ALA A 9 0.20 8.15 0.39
N GLN A 10 -1.11 8.21 0.64
CA GLN A 10 -2.09 7.43 -0.11
C GLN A 10 -2.09 7.80 -1.60
N ALA A 11 -2.17 9.09 -1.92
CA ALA A 11 -2.16 9.56 -3.30
C ALA A 11 -0.86 9.21 -4.03
N ASP A 12 0.28 9.38 -3.36
CA ASP A 12 1.60 9.07 -3.92
C ASP A 12 1.78 7.57 -4.15
N LEU A 13 1.35 6.72 -3.21
CA LEU A 13 1.41 5.26 -3.37
C LEU A 13 0.49 4.75 -4.47
N LEU A 14 -0.72 5.31 -4.61
CA LEU A 14 -1.62 4.96 -5.72
C LEU A 14 -1.01 5.32 -7.07
N ARG A 15 -0.34 6.47 -7.17
CA ARG A 15 0.37 6.89 -8.37
C ARG A 15 1.55 5.97 -8.66
N GLU A 16 2.35 5.65 -7.64
CA GLU A 16 3.51 4.78 -7.77
C GLU A 16 3.09 3.39 -8.25
N PHE A 17 2.17 2.73 -7.55
CA PHE A 17 1.72 1.38 -7.91
C PHE A 17 0.98 1.30 -9.23
N ALA A 18 0.38 2.39 -9.72
CA ALA A 18 -0.19 2.42 -11.08
C ALA A 18 0.88 2.27 -12.18
N LEU A 19 2.16 2.48 -11.87
CA LEU A 19 3.30 2.31 -12.79
C LEU A 19 3.93 0.91 -12.71
N HIS A 20 3.59 0.11 -11.70
CA HIS A 20 4.17 -1.21 -11.46
C HIS A 20 3.30 -2.32 -12.04
N ASP A 21 3.84 -3.07 -13.00
CA ASP A 21 3.17 -4.26 -13.52
C ASP A 21 3.08 -5.34 -12.42
N GLY A 22 1.90 -5.94 -12.27
CA GLY A 22 1.67 -7.06 -11.35
C GLY A 22 1.20 -6.68 -9.94
N VAL A 23 1.03 -5.38 -9.65
CA VAL A 23 0.41 -4.87 -8.42
C VAL A 23 -0.80 -4.01 -8.78
N VAL A 24 -1.92 -4.22 -8.09
CA VAL A 24 -3.07 -3.34 -8.14
C VAL A 24 -3.25 -2.73 -6.77
N ALA A 25 -3.17 -1.39 -6.69
CA ALA A 25 -3.45 -0.64 -5.49
C ALA A 25 -4.79 0.09 -5.61
N THR A 26 -5.62 0.02 -4.57
CA THR A 26 -6.89 0.76 -4.49
C THR A 26 -6.96 1.59 -3.20
N PRO A 27 -7.53 2.81 -3.25
CA PRO A 27 -7.74 3.61 -2.04
C PRO A 27 -8.77 2.95 -1.13
N ASP A 28 -8.56 3.08 0.17
CA ASP A 28 -9.48 2.62 1.21
C ASP A 28 -9.41 3.58 2.41
N GLU A 29 -10.27 3.38 3.40
CA GLU A 29 -10.25 4.13 4.66
C GLU A 29 -10.54 3.16 5.82
N VAL A 30 -9.72 3.21 6.86
CA VAL A 30 -9.86 2.37 8.05
C VAL A 30 -9.91 3.27 9.27
N GLU A 31 -11.04 3.26 9.99
CA GLU A 31 -11.25 4.05 11.21
C GLU A 31 -11.00 5.57 11.02
N GLY A 32 -11.30 6.11 9.84
CA GLY A 32 -11.06 7.52 9.50
C GLY A 32 -9.61 7.84 9.11
N ALA A 33 -8.73 6.85 9.08
CA ALA A 33 -7.37 6.98 8.58
C ALA A 33 -7.27 6.49 7.13
N PRO A 34 -6.46 7.15 6.27
CA PRO A 34 -6.27 6.74 4.89
C PRO A 34 -5.61 5.35 4.84
N ALA A 35 -6.04 4.52 3.89
CA ALA A 35 -5.48 3.19 3.71
C ALA A 35 -5.33 2.82 2.24
N ILE A 36 -4.50 1.82 1.95
CA ILE A 36 -4.42 1.22 0.62
C ILE A 36 -4.60 -0.29 0.70
N ARG A 37 -5.38 -0.82 -0.24
CA ARG A 37 -5.49 -2.25 -0.47
C ARG A 37 -4.61 -2.64 -1.65
N ILE A 38 -3.80 -3.67 -1.45
CA ILE A 38 -2.86 -4.17 -2.44
C ILE A 38 -3.26 -5.59 -2.86
N GLU A 39 -3.37 -5.79 -4.15
CA GLU A 39 -3.53 -7.10 -4.79
C GLU A 39 -2.30 -7.35 -5.68
N ALA A 40 -1.43 -8.27 -5.26
CA ALA A 40 -0.24 -8.66 -6.03
C ALA A 40 -0.48 -9.97 -6.77
N ARG A 41 -0.06 -10.06 -8.04
CA ARG A 41 -0.24 -11.26 -8.87
C ARG A 41 0.75 -12.38 -8.57
N ASP A 42 1.97 -12.04 -8.17
CA ASP A 42 3.02 -13.00 -7.75
C ASP A 42 3.29 -12.86 -6.24
N ALA A 43 3.08 -13.95 -5.50
CA ALA A 43 2.72 -13.81 -4.08
C ALA A 43 3.86 -13.50 -3.11
N VAL A 44 5.14 -13.76 -3.44
CA VAL A 44 6.21 -13.67 -2.43
C VAL A 44 7.20 -12.55 -2.68
N SER A 45 7.78 -12.44 -3.89
CA SER A 45 8.70 -11.34 -4.21
C SER A 45 7.99 -9.99 -4.23
N SER A 46 6.81 -9.93 -4.85
CA SER A 46 6.06 -8.69 -4.98
C SER A 46 5.54 -8.16 -3.63
N LEU A 47 5.35 -9.00 -2.62
CA LEU A 47 4.96 -8.54 -1.27
C LEU A 47 6.10 -7.80 -0.56
N TRP A 48 7.36 -8.24 -0.73
CA TRP A 48 8.51 -7.53 -0.17
C TRP A 48 8.69 -6.17 -0.85
N ASP A 49 8.56 -6.11 -2.17
CA ASP A 49 8.66 -4.85 -2.93
C ASP A 49 7.56 -3.87 -2.54
N VAL A 50 6.33 -4.36 -2.36
CA VAL A 50 5.21 -3.55 -1.85
C VAL A 50 5.52 -2.99 -0.47
N ARG A 51 5.98 -3.83 0.47
CA ARG A 51 6.31 -3.37 1.84
C ARG A 51 7.44 -2.34 1.84
N ALA A 52 8.48 -2.57 1.05
CA ALA A 52 9.59 -1.64 0.92
C ALA A 52 9.14 -0.30 0.33
N THR A 53 8.30 -0.34 -0.70
CA THR A 53 7.74 0.85 -1.34
C THR A 53 6.87 1.62 -0.35
N VAL A 54 5.91 0.95 0.31
CA VAL A 54 5.05 1.59 1.31
C VAL A 54 5.88 2.27 2.41
N GLY A 55 6.89 1.59 2.98
CA GLY A 55 7.75 2.16 4.00
C GLY A 55 8.63 3.32 3.53
N MET A 56 8.90 3.45 2.23
CA MET A 56 9.63 4.59 1.66
C MET A 56 8.77 5.86 1.61
N PHE A 57 7.45 5.71 1.37
CA PHE A 57 6.50 6.83 1.33
C PHE A 57 5.92 7.17 2.71
N ASP A 58 5.82 6.17 3.58
CA ASP A 58 5.25 6.31 4.93
C ASP A 58 5.87 5.26 5.88
N ASP A 59 6.85 5.70 6.66
CA ASP A 59 7.55 4.86 7.64
C ASP A 59 6.69 4.51 8.86
N LEU A 60 5.54 5.18 9.03
CA LEU A 60 4.55 4.92 10.05
C LEU A 60 3.40 4.01 9.55
N ALA A 61 3.44 3.58 8.30
CA ALA A 61 2.43 2.71 7.73
C ALA A 61 2.32 1.39 8.51
N ARG A 62 1.09 0.89 8.68
CA ARG A 62 0.84 -0.38 9.38
C ARG A 62 0.18 -1.37 8.45
N GLU A 63 0.81 -2.53 8.31
CA GLU A 63 0.26 -3.64 7.54
C GLU A 63 -0.82 -4.38 8.35
N TRP A 64 -1.98 -4.54 7.74
CA TRP A 64 -3.06 -5.39 8.19
C TRP A 64 -3.03 -6.68 7.39
N SER A 65 -2.71 -7.78 8.08
CA SER A 65 -2.93 -9.13 7.58
C SER A 65 -4.41 -9.46 7.83
N ALA A 66 -5.20 -9.63 6.76
CA ALA A 66 -6.49 -10.29 6.92
C ALA A 66 -6.20 -11.71 7.42
N GLN A 67 -6.75 -12.07 8.58
CA GLN A 67 -6.76 -13.45 9.08
C GLN A 67 -7.63 -14.33 8.18
#